data_AF-A0A9X3C2R7-F1
#
_entry.id   AF-A0A9X3C2R7-F1
#
_cell.length_a   1.000
_cell.length_b   1.000
_cell.length_c   1.000
_cell.angle_alpha   90.00
_cell.angle_beta   90.00
_cell.angle_gamma   90.00
#
_symmetry.space_group_name_H-M   'P 1'
#
loop_
_entity.id
_entity.type
_entity.pdbx_description
1 polymer ?
#
loop_
_entity_poly.entity_id
_entity_poly.type
_entity_poly.pdbx_seq_one_letter_code
_entity_poly.pdbx_strand_id
1 'polypeptide(L)'
;MAFFPKPAAGSWTENWPELGTAPVDYTDSIDPEHWKLEQQAIFRKTWLHLGRVELLPKTGSYFTREMPSVGPGTSIIVNKDGDGTIRAFYNMCRHRGNKLVWNDFPGEEVSGSCRQFVCKYHAWRYDLKGDLTFIQQEGEFFDVEKADYPLKPVRCEVWEGFIFVNFDDDAEPLVDYLGEFGEGLKGYPFHEMTEHYSYRSKVKANWKLFIDAFTEFYHAPILHMKQAEKEEAEKLAKFGFEALAYDLKGDHSMVSSWGGMSPPKDINMVKPIEQILHSGLFGPWDRPDIKGVLPDELPPAINPGRHKTWGTDSFEFFPNWTLLFWAPGWYLTYNYWPTGVDSHVFEADLYFVPPKNLRQRLSQELAAVTFKEYAFQDANTLEATQTQIGTRAVTEFPLCDQEILLRHLHMTAHQYVDRYKASLAHTNGVHAAATDEKEASRV
;
A
#
# COMPACT_ATOMS: atom_id res chain seq x y z
N MET A 1 32.60 12.98 -1.65
CA MET A 1 31.76 14.17 -1.94
C MET A 1 30.44 13.64 -2.45
N ALA A 2 29.33 14.28 -2.06
CA ALA A 2 28.01 14.01 -2.63
C ALA A 2 28.03 14.25 -4.15
N PHE A 3 27.41 13.35 -4.91
CA PHE A 3 27.18 13.47 -6.35
C PHE A 3 26.02 14.42 -6.65
N PHE A 4 25.01 14.46 -5.78
CA PHE A 4 23.87 15.36 -5.89
C PHE A 4 23.86 16.41 -4.76
N PRO A 5 23.25 17.59 -4.99
CA PRO A 5 23.13 18.60 -3.94
C PRO A 5 22.35 18.06 -2.74
N LYS A 6 22.91 18.23 -1.54
CA LYS A 6 22.21 18.01 -0.28
C LYS A 6 21.38 19.25 0.10
N PRO A 7 20.40 19.12 1.01
CA PRO A 7 19.67 20.26 1.56
C PRO A 7 20.60 21.30 2.19
N ALA A 8 20.12 22.54 2.29
CA ALA A 8 20.87 23.63 2.93
C ALA A 8 21.23 23.34 4.40
N ALA A 9 20.47 22.45 5.06
CA ALA A 9 20.72 21.99 6.42
C ALA A 9 22.02 21.17 6.58
N GLY A 10 22.55 20.60 5.49
CA GLY A 10 23.80 19.81 5.50
C GLY A 10 23.58 18.37 5.03
N SER A 11 22.63 17.67 5.64
CA SER A 11 22.23 16.30 5.31
C SER A 11 20.72 16.18 5.12
N TRP A 12 20.25 15.03 4.64
CA TRP A 12 18.80 14.79 4.59
C TRP A 12 18.22 14.72 5.99
N THR A 13 18.87 14.00 6.91
CA THR A 13 18.37 13.82 8.28
C THR A 13 18.33 15.14 9.05
N GLU A 14 19.32 16.01 8.85
CA GLU A 14 19.34 17.36 9.46
C GLU A 14 18.24 18.28 8.92
N ASN A 15 17.70 17.99 7.73
CA ASN A 15 16.56 18.73 7.18
C ASN A 15 15.24 18.41 7.91
N TRP A 16 15.16 17.29 8.63
CA TRP A 16 14.05 16.89 9.50
C TRP A 16 14.56 16.46 10.88
N PRO A 17 15.00 17.41 11.72
CA PRO A 17 15.71 17.13 12.96
C PRO A 17 14.89 16.31 13.98
N GLU A 18 13.56 16.33 13.89
CA GLU A 18 12.65 15.54 14.71
C GLU A 18 12.84 14.02 14.56
N LEU A 19 13.37 13.56 13.42
CA LEU A 19 13.63 12.13 13.17
C LEU A 19 14.90 11.63 13.90
N GLY A 20 15.78 12.55 14.30
CA GLY A 20 17.02 12.27 15.00
C GLY A 20 18.03 11.42 14.21
N THR A 21 19.23 11.26 14.78
CA THR A 21 20.33 10.47 14.18
C THR A 21 20.78 9.30 15.04
N ALA A 22 20.15 9.09 16.20
CA ALA A 22 20.45 7.97 17.08
C ALA A 22 20.17 6.63 16.37
N PRO A 23 20.82 5.53 16.81
CA PRO A 23 20.43 4.19 16.41
C PRO A 23 18.93 3.95 16.67
N VAL A 24 18.29 3.18 15.79
CA VAL A 24 16.89 2.78 15.93
C VAL A 24 16.79 1.41 16.58
N ASP A 25 15.62 1.10 17.13
CA ASP A 25 15.25 -0.21 17.65
C ASP A 25 14.00 -0.72 16.93
N TYR A 26 13.97 -2.01 16.63
CA TYR A 26 12.90 -2.67 15.87
C TYR A 26 11.93 -3.47 16.76
N THR A 27 11.81 -3.13 18.05
CA THR A 27 10.89 -3.83 18.96
C THR A 27 9.45 -3.79 18.46
N ASP A 28 9.05 -2.69 17.80
CA ASP A 28 7.74 -2.50 17.15
C ASP A 28 7.43 -3.48 16.01
N SER A 29 8.45 -4.20 15.55
CA SER A 29 8.40 -5.16 14.46
C SER A 29 8.56 -6.61 14.95
N ILE A 30 8.67 -6.81 16.27
CA ILE A 30 8.78 -8.14 16.90
C ILE A 30 7.89 -8.31 18.15
N ASP A 31 7.25 -7.25 18.64
CA ASP A 31 6.37 -7.31 19.82
C ASP A 31 4.91 -7.63 19.44
N PRO A 32 4.37 -8.81 19.81
CA PRO A 32 2.99 -9.18 19.51
C PRO A 32 1.94 -8.28 20.17
N GLU A 33 2.26 -7.65 21.31
CA GLU A 33 1.34 -6.70 21.95
C GLU A 33 1.32 -5.36 21.22
N HIS A 34 2.48 -4.91 20.73
CA HIS A 34 2.55 -3.75 19.85
C HIS A 34 1.72 -3.96 18.58
N TRP A 35 1.84 -5.13 17.94
CA TRP A 35 1.02 -5.49 16.77
C TRP A 35 -0.49 -5.37 17.01
N LYS A 36 -0.99 -5.79 18.18
CA LYS A 36 -2.42 -5.64 18.50
C LYS A 36 -2.83 -4.17 18.59
N LEU A 37 -1.95 -3.31 19.10
CA LEU A 37 -2.18 -1.88 19.16
C LEU A 37 -2.16 -1.24 17.77
N GLU A 38 -1.24 -1.65 16.90
CA GLU A 38 -1.19 -1.21 15.49
C GLU A 38 -2.50 -1.53 14.75
N GLN A 39 -3.06 -2.73 14.94
CA GLN A 39 -4.37 -3.09 14.35
C GLN A 39 -5.44 -2.07 14.73
N GLN A 40 -5.49 -1.64 16.00
CA GLN A 40 -6.50 -0.71 16.49
C GLN A 40 -6.21 0.74 16.13
N ALA A 41 -4.95 1.14 16.15
CA ALA A 41 -4.52 2.52 16.03
C ALA A 41 -4.27 2.94 14.58
N ILE A 42 -3.84 2.02 13.72
CA ILE A 42 -3.44 2.28 12.34
C ILE A 42 -4.51 1.72 11.40
N PHE A 43 -4.56 0.40 11.21
CA PHE A 43 -5.36 -0.21 10.14
C PHE A 43 -6.88 -0.04 10.29
N ARG A 44 -7.36 0.19 11.51
CA ARG A 44 -8.77 0.53 11.75
C ARG A 44 -9.10 2.02 11.56
N LYS A 45 -8.09 2.88 11.47
CA LYS A 45 -8.21 4.34 11.57
C LYS A 45 -7.70 5.09 10.34
N THR A 46 -6.84 4.46 9.54
CA THR A 46 -6.28 5.04 8.32
C THR A 46 -6.99 4.53 7.07
N TRP A 47 -6.84 5.27 5.97
CA TRP A 47 -7.29 4.82 4.66
C TRP A 47 -6.38 3.70 4.14
N LEU A 48 -6.98 2.61 3.66
CA LEU A 48 -6.29 1.45 3.11
C LEU A 48 -6.61 1.30 1.63
N HIS A 49 -5.57 1.32 0.79
CA HIS A 49 -5.70 1.08 -0.64
C HIS A 49 -6.05 -0.38 -0.92
N LEU A 50 -7.03 -0.64 -1.79
CA LEU A 50 -7.49 -2.00 -2.13
C LEU A 50 -7.17 -2.46 -3.56
N GLY A 51 -6.84 -1.52 -4.46
CA GLY A 51 -6.72 -1.76 -5.89
C GLY A 51 -7.47 -0.70 -6.70
N ARG A 52 -7.65 -0.97 -7.99
CA ARG A 52 -8.27 -0.01 -8.91
C ARG A 52 -9.71 -0.31 -9.29
N VAL A 53 -10.40 0.71 -9.82
CA VAL A 53 -11.78 0.62 -10.31
C VAL A 53 -11.98 -0.39 -11.45
N GLU A 54 -10.93 -0.77 -12.16
CA GLU A 54 -10.94 -1.81 -13.19
C GLU A 54 -11.29 -3.20 -12.62
N LEU A 55 -11.13 -3.44 -11.31
CA LEU A 55 -11.66 -4.63 -10.63
C LEU A 55 -13.20 -4.68 -10.60
N LEU A 56 -13.86 -3.54 -10.86
CA LEU A 56 -15.31 -3.37 -10.82
C LEU A 56 -15.83 -2.82 -12.16
N PRO A 57 -15.69 -3.54 -13.29
CA PRO A 57 -15.90 -2.98 -14.63
C PRO A 57 -17.35 -2.57 -14.93
N LYS A 58 -18.34 -3.13 -14.22
CA LYS A 58 -19.76 -2.87 -14.45
C LYS A 58 -20.57 -2.89 -13.15
N THR A 59 -21.79 -2.36 -13.19
CA THR A 59 -22.76 -2.49 -12.09
C THR A 59 -22.92 -3.95 -11.66
N GLY A 60 -22.94 -4.16 -10.35
CA GLY A 60 -23.03 -5.47 -9.73
C GLY A 60 -21.72 -6.24 -9.69
N SER A 61 -20.64 -5.78 -10.34
CA SER A 61 -19.30 -6.31 -10.09
C SER A 61 -18.95 -6.17 -8.62
N TYR A 62 -18.29 -7.18 -8.06
CA TYR A 62 -17.80 -7.17 -6.70
C TYR A 62 -16.48 -7.94 -6.58
N PHE A 63 -15.73 -7.62 -5.53
CA PHE A 63 -14.68 -8.48 -4.98
C PHE A 63 -14.75 -8.47 -3.46
N THR A 64 -14.18 -9.48 -2.81
CA THR A 64 -14.03 -9.52 -1.36
C THR A 64 -12.56 -9.39 -0.98
N ARG A 65 -12.28 -8.79 0.17
CA ARG A 65 -10.93 -8.80 0.77
C ARG A 65 -10.98 -9.31 2.20
N GLU A 66 -9.99 -10.14 2.54
CA GLU A 66 -9.72 -10.48 3.93
C GLU A 66 -8.83 -9.39 4.53
N MET A 67 -9.19 -8.91 5.72
CA MET A 67 -8.56 -7.75 6.35
C MET A 67 -7.97 -8.14 7.72
N PRO A 68 -7.02 -9.09 7.79
CA PRO A 68 -6.42 -9.52 9.05
C PRO A 68 -5.73 -8.38 9.80
N SER A 69 -5.23 -7.36 9.09
CA SER A 69 -4.66 -6.13 9.67
C SER A 69 -5.66 -5.33 10.51
N VAL A 70 -6.95 -5.44 10.22
CA VAL A 70 -8.04 -4.70 10.89
C VAL A 70 -8.57 -5.48 12.09
N GLY A 71 -8.43 -6.80 12.04
CA GLY A 71 -8.78 -7.73 13.12
C GLY A 71 -9.05 -9.14 12.60
N PRO A 72 -8.85 -10.17 13.44
CA PRO A 72 -9.07 -11.57 13.05
C PRO A 72 -10.47 -11.83 12.47
N GLY A 73 -10.53 -12.48 11.31
CA GLY A 73 -11.79 -12.82 10.64
C GLY A 73 -12.52 -11.66 9.98
N THR A 74 -11.94 -10.45 9.98
CA THR A 74 -12.52 -9.31 9.26
C THR A 74 -12.46 -9.55 7.76
N SER A 75 -13.59 -9.41 7.08
CA SER A 75 -13.70 -9.51 5.63
C SER A 75 -14.66 -8.43 5.14
N ILE A 76 -14.39 -7.88 3.96
CA ILE A 76 -15.22 -6.86 3.33
C ILE A 76 -15.66 -7.30 1.93
N ILE A 77 -16.81 -6.79 1.49
CA ILE A 77 -17.27 -6.83 0.11
C ILE A 77 -17.10 -5.42 -0.43
N VAL A 78 -16.50 -5.28 -1.61
CA VAL A 78 -16.46 -4.03 -2.37
C VAL A 78 -17.20 -4.26 -3.67
N ASN A 79 -18.15 -3.37 -4.00
CA ASN A 79 -18.97 -3.52 -5.20
C ASN A 79 -19.28 -2.19 -5.87
N LYS A 80 -19.60 -2.25 -7.17
CA LYS A 80 -20.18 -1.14 -7.92
C LYS A 80 -21.70 -1.27 -7.92
N ASP A 81 -22.40 -0.28 -7.41
CA ASP A 81 -23.86 -0.31 -7.27
C ASP A 81 -24.61 0.05 -8.56
N GLY A 82 -25.95 0.14 -8.46
CA GLY A 82 -26.84 0.51 -9.56
C GLY A 82 -26.66 1.94 -10.07
N ASP A 83 -26.12 2.83 -9.25
CA ASP A 83 -25.86 4.24 -9.58
C ASP A 83 -24.40 4.43 -10.09
N GLY A 84 -23.62 3.35 -10.15
CA GLY A 84 -22.20 3.37 -10.52
C GLY A 84 -21.25 3.74 -9.37
N THR A 85 -21.76 3.91 -8.16
CA THR A 85 -20.98 4.24 -6.96
C THR A 85 -20.27 2.97 -6.44
N ILE A 86 -18.99 3.10 -6.08
CA ILE A 86 -18.26 2.02 -5.43
C ILE A 86 -18.51 2.10 -3.92
N ARG A 87 -18.89 0.95 -3.33
CA ARG A 87 -19.25 0.82 -1.92
C ARG A 87 -18.48 -0.32 -1.30
N ALA A 88 -18.26 -0.23 0.01
CA ALA A 88 -17.72 -1.31 0.81
C ALA A 88 -18.64 -1.64 1.99
N PHE A 89 -18.73 -2.92 2.33
CA PHE A 89 -19.49 -3.42 3.47
C PHE A 89 -18.69 -4.49 4.20
N TYR A 90 -18.90 -4.65 5.49
CA TYR A 90 -18.50 -5.88 6.17
C TYR A 90 -19.16 -7.09 5.47
N ASN A 91 -18.38 -8.12 5.17
CA ASN A 91 -18.81 -9.34 4.50
C ASN A 91 -19.54 -10.27 5.48
N MET A 92 -20.59 -9.76 6.12
CA MET A 92 -21.28 -10.42 7.22
C MET A 92 -22.79 -10.23 7.11
N CYS A 93 -23.53 -11.33 7.04
CA CYS A 93 -24.98 -11.31 7.10
C CYS A 93 -25.45 -10.88 8.50
N ARG A 94 -26.38 -9.93 8.56
CA ARG A 94 -26.91 -9.36 9.81
C ARG A 94 -27.81 -10.29 10.61
N HIS A 95 -28.24 -11.43 10.06
CA HIS A 95 -29.09 -12.39 10.78
C HIS A 95 -28.32 -13.15 11.88
N ARG A 96 -27.32 -13.95 11.49
CA ARG A 96 -26.54 -14.81 12.39
C ARG A 96 -25.03 -14.75 12.12
N GLY A 97 -24.56 -13.66 11.51
CA GLY A 97 -23.14 -13.41 11.32
C GLY A 97 -22.44 -14.28 10.27
N ASN A 98 -23.17 -15.04 9.44
CA ASN A 98 -22.53 -15.86 8.41
C ASN A 98 -21.80 -14.97 7.39
N LYS A 99 -20.62 -15.41 6.93
CA LYS A 99 -19.92 -14.73 5.83
C LYS A 99 -20.82 -14.71 4.60
N LEU A 100 -21.02 -13.52 4.03
CA LEU A 100 -22.09 -13.31 3.06
C LEU A 100 -21.69 -13.79 1.66
N VAL A 101 -20.50 -13.42 1.22
CA VAL A 101 -19.96 -13.70 -0.10
C VAL A 101 -18.66 -14.50 0.04
N TRP A 102 -18.70 -15.75 -0.43
CA TRP A 102 -17.61 -16.72 -0.47
C TRP A 102 -18.00 -17.88 -1.40
N ASN A 103 -17.06 -18.71 -1.83
CA ASN A 103 -17.33 -19.88 -2.71
C ASN A 103 -17.28 -21.19 -1.93
N ASP A 104 -16.29 -22.04 -2.17
CA ASP A 104 -16.13 -23.33 -1.49
C ASP A 104 -15.42 -23.17 -0.15
N PHE A 105 -14.46 -22.24 -0.07
CA PHE A 105 -13.68 -21.97 1.12
C PHE A 105 -13.98 -20.56 1.67
N PRO A 106 -14.51 -20.42 2.89
CA PRO A 106 -14.87 -19.13 3.45
C PRO A 106 -13.67 -18.23 3.77
N GLY A 107 -12.45 -18.76 3.79
CA GLY A 107 -11.22 -17.97 3.96
C GLY A 107 -10.61 -17.45 2.66
N GLU A 108 -11.16 -17.81 1.49
CA GLU A 108 -10.64 -17.38 0.21
C GLU A 108 -11.40 -16.15 -0.30
N GLU A 109 -10.63 -15.19 -0.83
CA GLU A 109 -11.17 -14.01 -1.50
C GLU A 109 -11.80 -14.41 -2.83
N VAL A 110 -12.95 -13.81 -3.15
CA VAL A 110 -13.69 -14.10 -4.38
C VAL A 110 -14.09 -12.80 -5.07
N SER A 111 -14.24 -12.86 -6.39
CA SER A 111 -14.77 -11.77 -7.21
C SER A 111 -15.80 -12.29 -8.19
N GLY A 112 -16.65 -11.40 -8.70
CA GLY A 112 -17.72 -11.78 -9.60
C GLY A 112 -18.68 -10.64 -9.92
N SER A 113 -19.89 -11.02 -10.31
CA SER A 113 -20.98 -10.07 -10.55
C SER A 113 -22.29 -10.64 -10.03
N CYS A 114 -23.12 -9.79 -9.43
CA CYS A 114 -24.43 -10.17 -8.91
C CYS A 114 -25.45 -9.04 -9.08
N ARG A 115 -26.74 -9.35 -8.94
CA ARG A 115 -27.81 -8.34 -8.87
C ARG A 115 -28.18 -7.96 -7.44
N GLN A 116 -27.83 -8.82 -6.49
CA GLN A 116 -28.06 -8.71 -5.05
C GLN A 116 -27.17 -9.74 -4.36
N PHE A 117 -26.80 -9.49 -3.11
CA PHE A 117 -26.08 -10.45 -2.27
C PHE A 117 -27.07 -11.35 -1.56
N VAL A 118 -26.87 -12.66 -1.60
CA VAL A 118 -27.77 -13.65 -0.98
C VAL A 118 -26.98 -14.48 0.02
N CYS A 119 -27.38 -14.43 1.29
CA CYS A 119 -26.74 -15.24 2.31
C CYS A 119 -27.02 -16.73 2.07
N LYS A 120 -25.96 -17.52 1.88
CA LYS A 120 -26.05 -18.97 1.67
C LYS A 120 -26.73 -19.75 2.81
N TYR A 121 -26.87 -19.16 4.00
CA TYR A 121 -27.42 -19.86 5.16
C TYR A 121 -28.96 -19.87 5.17
N HIS A 122 -29.59 -18.69 5.15
CA HIS A 122 -31.05 -18.56 5.27
C HIS A 122 -31.65 -17.63 4.20
N ALA A 123 -30.91 -17.38 3.11
CA ALA A 123 -31.37 -16.60 1.96
C ALA A 123 -31.80 -15.15 2.25
N TRP A 124 -31.35 -14.54 3.34
CA TRP A 124 -31.46 -13.08 3.53
C TRP A 124 -30.77 -12.38 2.35
N ARG A 125 -31.45 -11.41 1.74
CA ARG A 125 -30.96 -10.75 0.52
C ARG A 125 -30.73 -9.28 0.75
N TYR A 126 -29.59 -8.81 0.27
CA TYR A 126 -29.21 -7.41 0.32
C TYR A 126 -29.03 -6.91 -1.10
N ASP A 127 -29.54 -5.72 -1.40
CA ASP A 127 -29.27 -5.12 -2.70
C ASP A 127 -27.82 -4.63 -2.82
N LEU A 128 -27.48 -4.00 -3.95
CA LEU A 128 -26.12 -3.50 -4.18
C LEU A 128 -25.77 -2.24 -3.35
N LYS A 129 -26.75 -1.63 -2.69
CA LYS A 129 -26.58 -0.53 -1.74
C LYS A 129 -26.46 -1.01 -0.29
N GLY A 130 -26.61 -2.33 -0.08
CA GLY A 130 -26.50 -2.99 1.21
C GLY A 130 -27.83 -3.08 1.97
N ASP A 131 -28.93 -2.61 1.40
CA ASP A 131 -30.23 -2.62 2.07
C ASP A 131 -30.80 -4.03 2.09
N LEU A 132 -31.34 -4.45 3.25
CA LEU A 132 -32.00 -5.74 3.39
C LEU A 132 -33.35 -5.70 2.64
N THR A 133 -33.48 -6.51 1.60
CA THR A 133 -34.66 -6.51 0.71
C THR A 133 -35.57 -7.72 0.93
N PHE A 134 -35.04 -8.81 1.50
CA PHE A 134 -35.81 -10.04 1.68
C PHE A 134 -35.35 -10.84 2.91
N ILE A 135 -36.34 -11.34 3.65
CA ILE A 135 -36.18 -12.29 4.76
C ILE A 135 -36.99 -13.55 4.42
N GLN A 136 -36.35 -14.71 4.50
CA GLN A 136 -37.05 -15.99 4.34
C GLN A 136 -37.99 -16.21 5.53
N GLN A 137 -39.28 -16.47 5.27
CA GLN A 137 -40.33 -16.62 6.30
C GLN A 137 -40.39 -15.44 7.27
N GLU A 138 -40.39 -14.22 6.73
CA GLU A 138 -40.40 -12.97 7.51
C GLU A 138 -41.47 -12.91 8.62
N GLY A 139 -42.65 -13.51 8.42
CA GLY A 139 -43.72 -13.55 9.42
C GLY A 139 -43.44 -14.37 10.68
N GLU A 140 -42.36 -15.16 10.72
CA GLU A 140 -41.92 -15.89 11.92
C GLU A 140 -41.00 -15.05 12.82
N PHE A 141 -40.62 -13.85 12.38
CA PHE A 141 -39.81 -12.92 13.17
C PHE A 141 -40.71 -11.99 13.99
N PHE A 142 -40.30 -11.68 15.21
CA PHE A 142 -40.98 -10.72 16.08
C PHE A 142 -40.51 -9.30 15.74
N ASP A 143 -41.43 -8.47 15.23
CA ASP A 143 -41.23 -7.03 15.01
C ASP A 143 -39.93 -6.67 14.26
N VAL A 144 -39.51 -7.50 13.29
CA VAL A 144 -38.30 -7.22 12.49
C VAL A 144 -38.64 -6.25 11.37
N GLU A 145 -38.03 -5.08 11.44
CA GLU A 145 -38.03 -4.10 10.34
C GLU A 145 -36.75 -4.24 9.53
N LYS A 146 -36.87 -4.51 8.22
CA LYS A 146 -35.70 -4.72 7.35
C LYS A 146 -34.73 -3.54 7.37
N ALA A 147 -35.25 -2.32 7.55
CA ALA A 147 -34.48 -1.08 7.61
C ALA A 147 -33.46 -1.02 8.75
N ASP A 148 -33.62 -1.81 9.82
CA ASP A 148 -32.69 -1.86 10.96
C ASP A 148 -31.49 -2.80 10.72
N TYR A 149 -31.57 -3.61 9.66
CA TYR A 149 -30.59 -4.66 9.37
C TYR A 149 -29.92 -4.54 7.99
N PRO A 150 -29.52 -3.35 7.50
CA PRO A 150 -28.67 -3.26 6.30
C PRO A 150 -27.29 -3.86 6.57
N LEU A 151 -26.55 -4.20 5.51
CA LEU A 151 -25.13 -4.50 5.66
C LEU A 151 -24.42 -3.34 6.37
N LYS A 152 -23.49 -3.66 7.27
CA LYS A 152 -22.72 -2.62 7.95
C LYS A 152 -21.74 -2.02 6.93
N PRO A 153 -21.84 -0.72 6.63
CA PRO A 153 -20.94 -0.08 5.68
C PRO A 153 -19.52 -0.03 6.24
N VAL A 154 -18.55 0.02 5.32
CA VAL A 154 -17.17 0.44 5.57
C VAL A 154 -16.98 1.66 4.67
N ARG A 155 -16.36 2.73 5.18
CA ARG A 155 -16.16 3.92 4.35
C ARG A 155 -15.35 3.54 3.13
N CYS A 156 -15.75 4.05 1.97
CA CYS A 156 -15.12 3.75 0.71
C CYS A 156 -15.11 4.99 -0.17
N GLU A 157 -13.93 5.39 -0.61
CA GLU A 157 -13.71 6.56 -1.45
C GLU A 157 -12.75 6.18 -2.59
N VAL A 158 -12.84 6.92 -3.70
CA VAL A 158 -12.06 6.67 -4.91
C VAL A 158 -11.29 7.93 -5.26
N TRP A 159 -9.98 7.81 -5.42
CA TRP A 159 -9.08 8.88 -5.86
C TRP A 159 -8.33 8.43 -7.12
N GLU A 160 -8.44 9.16 -8.24
CA GLU A 160 -7.76 8.84 -9.51
C GLU A 160 -7.91 7.38 -9.99
N GLY A 161 -9.06 6.77 -9.67
CA GLY A 161 -9.38 5.39 -10.00
C GLY A 161 -8.83 4.34 -9.02
N PHE A 162 -8.16 4.75 -7.95
CA PHE A 162 -7.74 3.90 -6.84
C PHE A 162 -8.82 3.86 -5.75
N ILE A 163 -9.15 2.66 -5.29
CA ILE A 163 -10.21 2.40 -4.30
C ILE A 163 -9.55 2.32 -2.92
N PHE A 164 -10.08 3.08 -1.97
CA PHE A 164 -9.67 3.03 -0.57
C PHE A 164 -10.83 2.71 0.34
N VAL A 165 -10.52 2.14 1.51
CA VAL A 165 -11.47 1.95 2.60
C VAL A 165 -10.94 2.46 3.93
N ASN A 166 -11.84 2.87 4.82
CA ASN A 166 -11.52 3.19 6.21
C ASN A 166 -12.59 2.59 7.13
N PHE A 167 -12.16 2.04 8.27
CA PHE A 167 -13.03 1.42 9.26
C PHE A 167 -13.42 2.37 10.39
N ASP A 168 -12.93 3.61 10.36
CA ASP A 168 -13.36 4.68 11.23
C ASP A 168 -14.46 5.50 10.56
N ASP A 169 -15.65 5.51 11.15
CA ASP A 169 -16.77 6.30 10.64
C ASP A 169 -16.44 7.80 10.68
N ASP A 170 -15.60 8.22 11.63
CA ASP A 170 -15.17 9.61 11.84
C ASP A 170 -13.89 10.00 11.09
N ALA A 171 -13.39 9.16 10.17
CA ALA A 171 -12.19 9.46 9.40
C ALA A 171 -12.30 10.81 8.64
N GLU A 172 -11.17 11.46 8.38
CA GLU A 172 -11.18 12.56 7.42
C GLU A 172 -11.45 12.06 5.98
N PRO A 173 -11.94 12.90 5.06
CA PRO A 173 -12.07 12.55 3.65
C PRO A 173 -10.75 12.05 3.05
N LEU A 174 -10.81 11.11 2.09
CA LEU A 174 -9.61 10.50 1.48
C LEU A 174 -8.71 11.55 0.84
N VAL A 175 -9.29 12.57 0.20
CA VAL A 175 -8.52 13.64 -0.47
C VAL A 175 -7.71 14.48 0.51
N ASP A 176 -8.21 14.66 1.73
CA ASP A 176 -7.52 15.41 2.78
C ASP A 176 -6.40 14.54 3.38
N TYR A 177 -6.68 13.25 3.58
CA TYR A 177 -5.69 12.25 4.00
C TYR A 177 -4.48 12.18 3.06
N LEU A 178 -4.71 12.04 1.74
CA LEU A 178 -3.63 11.98 0.74
C LEU A 178 -2.88 13.32 0.61
N GLY A 179 -3.51 14.43 1.00
CA GLY A 179 -2.90 15.75 1.14
C GLY A 179 -2.17 16.26 -0.10
N GLU A 180 -1.03 16.92 0.14
CA GLU A 180 -0.23 17.56 -0.92
C GLU A 180 0.29 16.57 -1.97
N PHE A 181 0.64 15.35 -1.58
CA PHE A 181 1.07 14.32 -2.54
C PHE A 181 -0.11 13.87 -3.41
N GLY A 182 -1.27 13.60 -2.81
CA GLY A 182 -2.48 13.29 -3.55
C GLY A 182 -2.84 14.40 -4.54
N GLU A 183 -2.77 15.67 -4.14
CA GLU A 183 -3.02 16.79 -5.06
C GLU A 183 -1.96 16.87 -6.17
N GLY A 184 -0.68 16.77 -5.80
CA GLY A 184 0.43 16.93 -6.74
C GLY A 184 0.59 15.80 -7.76
N LEU A 185 -0.10 14.67 -7.56
CA LEU A 185 -0.17 13.54 -8.48
C LEU A 185 -1.41 13.53 -9.39
N LYS A 186 -2.39 14.42 -9.17
CA LYS A 186 -3.61 14.48 -9.97
C LYS A 186 -3.31 14.69 -11.45
N GLY A 187 -4.15 14.09 -12.29
CA GLY A 187 -4.02 14.18 -13.74
C GLY A 187 -2.96 13.28 -14.37
N TYR A 188 -2.24 12.47 -13.59
CA TYR A 188 -1.49 11.34 -14.18
C TYR A 188 -2.48 10.38 -14.87
N PRO A 189 -2.19 9.88 -16.08
CA PRO A 189 -3.17 9.14 -16.88
C PRO A 189 -3.32 7.67 -16.45
N PHE A 190 -3.64 7.43 -15.16
CA PHE A 190 -3.75 6.09 -14.61
C PHE A 190 -4.77 5.20 -15.36
N HIS A 191 -5.86 5.81 -15.85
CA HIS A 191 -6.94 5.14 -16.58
C HIS A 191 -6.55 4.65 -17.99
N GLU A 192 -5.43 5.15 -18.55
CA GLU A 192 -4.89 4.67 -19.83
C GLU A 192 -4.05 3.39 -19.65
N MET A 193 -3.68 3.06 -18.40
CA MET A 193 -2.77 1.96 -18.08
C MET A 193 -3.52 0.72 -17.56
N THR A 194 -4.33 0.12 -18.42
CA THR A 194 -5.22 -0.99 -18.07
C THR A 194 -4.60 -2.38 -18.30
N GLU A 195 -3.42 -2.49 -18.90
CA GLU A 195 -2.69 -3.76 -18.95
C GLU A 195 -2.02 -4.00 -17.60
N HIS A 196 -2.32 -5.13 -16.98
CA HIS A 196 -2.06 -5.37 -15.57
C HIS A 196 -1.36 -6.71 -15.35
N TYR A 197 -0.25 -6.68 -14.63
CA TYR A 197 0.45 -7.86 -14.15
C TYR A 197 0.50 -7.82 -12.63
N SER A 198 0.12 -8.92 -11.98
CA SER A 198 0.05 -9.00 -10.52
C SER A 198 0.93 -10.11 -9.98
N TYR A 199 1.55 -9.85 -8.85
CA TYR A 199 2.27 -10.82 -8.05
C TYR A 199 1.80 -10.74 -6.60
N ARG A 200 1.56 -11.90 -5.98
CA ARG A 200 1.12 -12.01 -4.59
C ARG A 200 1.96 -13.04 -3.85
N SER A 201 2.46 -12.67 -2.68
CA SER A 201 3.26 -13.54 -1.82
C SER A 201 2.84 -13.47 -0.36
N LYS A 202 3.14 -14.53 0.38
CA LYS A 202 3.18 -14.49 1.85
C LYS A 202 4.64 -14.35 2.25
N VAL A 203 4.95 -13.30 3.02
CA VAL A 203 6.30 -12.98 3.48
C VAL A 203 6.34 -13.09 4.99
N LYS A 204 7.37 -13.76 5.52
CA LYS A 204 7.61 -13.93 6.96
C LYS A 204 8.48 -12.81 7.54
N ALA A 205 8.04 -11.58 7.31
CA ALA A 205 8.60 -10.38 7.90
C ALA A 205 7.46 -9.43 8.31
N ASN A 206 7.72 -8.57 9.29
CA ASN A 206 6.85 -7.46 9.64
C ASN A 206 6.65 -6.55 8.42
N TRP A 207 5.46 -5.97 8.30
CA TRP A 207 5.10 -5.10 7.19
C TRP A 207 5.99 -3.85 7.10
N LYS A 208 6.39 -3.25 8.23
CA LYS A 208 7.24 -2.05 8.27
C LYS A 208 8.64 -2.33 7.72
N LEU A 209 9.26 -3.43 8.16
CA LEU A 209 10.57 -3.87 7.64
C LEU A 209 10.53 -4.13 6.13
N PHE A 210 9.38 -4.53 5.61
CA PHE A 210 9.24 -4.72 4.17
C PHE A 210 9.10 -3.40 3.42
N ILE A 211 8.36 -2.44 3.97
CA ILE A 211 8.31 -1.07 3.45
C ILE A 211 9.69 -0.39 3.51
N ASP A 212 10.51 -0.66 4.52
CA ASP A 212 11.88 -0.13 4.63
C ASP A 212 12.63 -0.32 3.30
N ALA A 213 12.60 -1.54 2.73
CA ALA A 213 13.27 -1.85 1.46
C ALA A 213 12.70 -1.13 0.21
N PHE A 214 11.55 -0.48 0.29
CA PHE A 214 10.96 0.28 -0.83
C PHE A 214 10.92 1.80 -0.59
N THR A 215 11.40 2.22 0.59
CA THR A 215 11.54 3.63 0.98
C THR A 215 13.01 4.07 1.03
N GLU A 216 13.95 3.16 0.80
CA GLU A 216 15.35 3.45 0.46
C GLU A 216 15.81 2.67 -0.79
N PHE A 217 16.94 3.06 -1.35
CA PHE A 217 17.60 2.36 -2.47
C PHE A 217 19.09 2.12 -2.21
N TYR A 218 19.52 2.20 -0.95
CA TYR A 218 20.89 1.92 -0.51
C TYR A 218 21.29 0.46 -0.77
N HIS A 219 20.36 -0.50 -0.62
CA HIS A 219 20.63 -1.91 -0.90
C HIS A 219 20.72 -2.21 -2.41
N ALA A 220 20.04 -1.44 -3.26
CA ALA A 220 19.78 -1.80 -4.65
C ALA A 220 21.06 -2.08 -5.48
N PRO A 221 22.16 -1.29 -5.39
CA PRO A 221 23.39 -1.57 -6.13
C PRO A 221 24.07 -2.88 -5.76
N ILE A 222 23.78 -3.43 -4.58
CA ILE A 222 24.43 -4.62 -4.03
C ILE A 222 23.52 -5.84 -4.14
N LEU A 223 22.30 -5.76 -3.59
CA LEU A 223 21.37 -6.90 -3.56
C LEU A 223 20.97 -7.31 -4.99
N HIS A 224 20.66 -6.33 -5.83
CA HIS A 224 20.15 -6.57 -7.19
C HIS A 224 21.24 -6.66 -8.26
N MET A 225 22.51 -6.76 -7.87
CA MET A 225 23.64 -6.70 -8.80
C MET A 225 23.57 -7.74 -9.93
N LYS A 226 22.93 -8.89 -9.70
CA LYS A 226 22.77 -9.96 -10.71
C LYS A 226 21.73 -9.66 -11.79
N GLN A 227 20.98 -8.57 -11.62
CA GLN A 227 20.02 -8.14 -12.62
C GLN A 227 20.70 -7.33 -13.73
N ALA A 228 21.83 -6.68 -13.46
CA ALA A 228 22.67 -6.04 -14.46
C ALA A 228 23.73 -7.01 -15.04
N GLU A 229 24.29 -6.66 -16.21
CA GLU A 229 25.51 -7.28 -16.72
C GLU A 229 26.68 -6.98 -15.78
N LYS A 230 27.67 -7.89 -15.70
CA LYS A 230 28.73 -7.87 -14.69
C LYS A 230 29.45 -6.51 -14.60
N GLU A 231 29.81 -5.93 -15.74
CA GLU A 231 30.55 -4.67 -15.80
C GLU A 231 29.72 -3.48 -15.33
N GLU A 232 28.41 -3.51 -15.55
CA GLU A 232 27.50 -2.49 -15.05
C GLU A 232 27.25 -2.66 -13.55
N ALA A 233 27.04 -3.90 -13.09
CA ALA A 233 26.93 -4.22 -11.68
C ALA A 233 28.14 -3.73 -10.87
N GLU A 234 29.36 -3.95 -11.39
CA GLU A 234 30.59 -3.47 -10.76
C GLU A 234 30.72 -1.94 -10.74
N LYS A 235 30.13 -1.23 -11.71
CA LYS A 235 30.06 0.24 -11.71
C LYS A 235 29.06 0.71 -10.66
N LEU A 236 27.83 0.20 -10.70
CA LEU A 236 26.77 0.55 -9.75
C LEU A 236 27.20 0.34 -8.30
N ALA A 237 27.81 -0.82 -7.98
CA ALA A 237 28.29 -1.11 -6.64
C ALA A 237 29.39 -0.14 -6.15
N LYS A 238 30.22 0.41 -7.05
CA LYS A 238 31.24 1.41 -6.70
C LYS A 238 30.65 2.81 -6.52
N PHE A 239 29.64 3.16 -7.31
CA PHE A 239 28.95 4.45 -7.19
C PHE A 239 28.05 4.48 -5.96
N GLY A 240 27.40 3.37 -5.62
CA GLY A 240 26.40 3.29 -4.58
C GLY A 240 25.10 3.99 -4.99
N PHE A 241 24.30 4.36 -3.99
CA PHE A 241 23.07 5.13 -4.17
C PHE A 241 23.24 6.54 -3.63
N GLU A 242 22.58 7.52 -4.26
CA GLU A 242 22.36 8.86 -3.72
C GLU A 242 21.01 9.40 -4.18
N ALA A 243 20.07 9.66 -3.28
CA ALA A 243 18.75 10.19 -3.66
C ALA A 243 18.84 11.57 -4.34
N LEU A 244 17.93 11.81 -5.29
CA LEU A 244 17.74 13.13 -5.90
C LEU A 244 16.95 14.05 -4.98
N ALA A 245 15.94 13.51 -4.29
CA ALA A 245 15.14 14.23 -3.33
C ALA A 245 14.50 13.27 -2.34
N TYR A 246 14.25 13.76 -1.13
CA TYR A 246 13.23 13.21 -0.23
C TYR A 246 12.21 14.31 0.05
N ASP A 247 10.97 13.93 0.30
CA ASP A 247 9.96 14.84 0.84
C ASP A 247 9.05 14.10 1.83
N LEU A 248 8.59 14.81 2.86
CA LEU A 248 7.73 14.29 3.91
C LEU A 248 6.49 15.18 4.00
N LYS A 249 5.30 14.58 3.88
CA LYS A 249 4.01 15.28 3.93
C LYS A 249 3.10 14.59 4.92
N GLY A 250 3.11 15.08 6.17
CA GLY A 250 2.38 14.46 7.27
C GLY A 250 2.87 13.02 7.50
N ASP A 251 1.94 12.07 7.38
CA ASP A 251 2.20 10.64 7.56
C ASP A 251 2.76 9.97 6.29
N HIS A 252 2.88 10.70 5.19
CA HIS A 252 3.32 10.17 3.89
C HIS A 252 4.74 10.61 3.57
N SER A 253 5.44 9.82 2.77
CA SER A 253 6.79 10.13 2.34
C SER A 253 7.01 9.85 0.86
N MET A 254 8.06 10.46 0.30
CA MET A 254 8.51 10.11 -1.04
C MET A 254 10.03 10.20 -1.16
N VAL A 255 10.58 9.37 -2.03
CA VAL A 255 11.97 9.42 -2.48
C VAL A 255 12.01 9.51 -4.01
N SER A 256 12.77 10.46 -4.51
CA SER A 256 13.12 10.57 -5.92
C SER A 256 14.52 10.01 -6.14
N SER A 257 14.64 9.10 -7.10
CA SER A 257 15.87 8.39 -7.40
C SER A 257 16.29 8.60 -8.84
N TRP A 258 17.60 8.67 -9.06
CA TRP A 258 18.17 8.59 -10.40
C TRP A 258 18.13 7.15 -10.88
N GLY A 259 18.04 6.96 -12.19
CA GLY A 259 17.99 5.63 -12.77
C GLY A 259 18.99 5.43 -13.89
N GLY A 260 19.13 4.16 -14.28
CA GLY A 260 19.72 3.79 -15.55
C GLY A 260 18.94 4.45 -16.68
N MET A 261 19.65 4.99 -17.66
CA MET A 261 19.00 5.59 -18.82
C MET A 261 18.19 4.54 -19.57
N SER A 262 16.96 4.90 -19.92
CA SER A 262 16.06 4.07 -20.71
C SER A 262 15.71 4.86 -21.98
N PRO A 263 16.21 4.46 -23.17
CA PRO A 263 17.12 3.33 -23.41
C PRO A 263 18.54 3.56 -22.84
N PRO A 264 19.32 2.48 -22.60
CA PRO A 264 20.69 2.58 -22.10
C PRO A 264 21.60 3.28 -23.12
N LYS A 265 22.57 4.08 -22.62
CA LYS A 265 23.55 4.76 -23.49
C LYS A 265 24.50 3.78 -24.19
N ASP A 266 24.87 2.70 -23.51
CA ASP A 266 25.69 1.62 -24.05
C ASP A 266 24.87 0.33 -24.04
N ILE A 267 24.48 -0.12 -25.24
CA ILE A 267 23.65 -1.31 -25.41
C ILE A 267 24.37 -2.60 -25.02
N ASN A 268 25.71 -2.59 -24.96
CA ASN A 268 26.48 -3.75 -24.54
C ASN A 268 26.42 -4.00 -23.03
N MET A 269 25.89 -3.04 -22.26
CA MET A 269 25.76 -3.12 -20.80
C MET A 269 24.41 -3.71 -20.34
N VAL A 270 23.58 -4.14 -21.28
CA VAL A 270 22.28 -4.79 -21.03
C VAL A 270 22.23 -6.16 -21.69
N LYS A 271 21.43 -7.06 -21.12
CA LYS A 271 21.33 -8.46 -21.54
C LYS A 271 20.79 -8.55 -22.99
N PRO A 272 21.19 -9.56 -23.80
CA PRO A 272 20.70 -9.70 -25.17
C PRO A 272 19.17 -9.69 -25.33
N ILE A 273 18.44 -10.28 -24.37
CA ILE A 273 16.97 -10.28 -24.39
C ILE A 273 16.39 -8.87 -24.18
N GLU A 274 17.05 -8.05 -23.37
CA GLU A 274 16.65 -6.66 -23.08
C GLU A 274 16.79 -5.81 -24.33
N GLN A 275 17.85 -6.03 -25.12
CA GLN A 275 18.07 -5.39 -26.41
C GLN A 275 16.99 -5.74 -27.43
N ILE A 276 16.61 -7.02 -27.53
CA ILE A 276 15.61 -7.48 -28.49
C ILE A 276 14.21 -6.96 -28.12
N LEU A 277 13.88 -6.98 -26.83
CA LEU A 277 12.55 -6.61 -26.34
C LEU A 277 12.42 -5.12 -26.00
N HIS A 278 13.49 -4.33 -26.05
CA HIS A 278 13.49 -2.94 -25.59
C HIS A 278 12.89 -2.81 -24.18
N SER A 279 13.42 -3.58 -23.24
CA SER A 279 12.96 -3.58 -21.85
C SER A 279 14.09 -4.07 -20.96
N GLY A 280 14.26 -3.50 -19.77
CA GLY A 280 15.33 -3.90 -18.86
C GLY A 280 14.99 -3.58 -17.40
N LEU A 281 16.01 -3.25 -16.61
CA LEU A 281 15.90 -3.01 -15.16
C LEU A 281 14.82 -1.99 -14.77
N PHE A 282 14.60 -0.97 -15.60
CA PHE A 282 13.66 0.12 -15.38
C PHE A 282 12.35 -0.05 -16.17
N GLY A 283 12.10 -1.27 -16.67
CA GLY A 283 10.94 -1.61 -17.51
C GLY A 283 11.14 -1.36 -19.00
N PRO A 284 10.05 -1.26 -19.79
CA PRO A 284 10.12 -1.00 -21.23
C PRO A 284 10.86 0.31 -21.53
N TRP A 285 11.63 0.35 -22.62
CA TRP A 285 12.37 1.56 -23.01
C TRP A 285 11.53 2.54 -23.82
N ASP A 286 10.54 2.01 -24.54
CA ASP A 286 9.67 2.79 -25.38
C ASP A 286 8.55 3.39 -24.51
N ARG A 287 8.65 4.68 -24.20
CA ARG A 287 7.59 5.41 -23.47
C ARG A 287 6.29 5.40 -24.29
N PRO A 288 5.12 5.16 -23.66
CA PRO A 288 3.85 5.23 -24.36
C PRO A 288 3.56 6.66 -24.86
N ASP A 289 2.96 6.74 -26.04
CA ASP A 289 2.51 7.98 -26.67
C ASP A 289 1.11 8.34 -26.15
N ILE A 290 1.06 8.76 -24.88
CA ILE A 290 -0.14 9.27 -24.18
C ILE A 290 0.21 10.57 -23.46
N LYS A 291 -0.78 11.43 -23.26
CA LYS A 291 -0.61 12.69 -22.54
C LYS A 291 -0.40 12.44 -21.04
N GLY A 292 0.49 13.19 -20.40
CA GLY A 292 0.69 13.20 -18.93
C GLY A 292 1.81 12.28 -18.44
N VAL A 293 2.51 11.58 -19.33
CA VAL A 293 3.72 10.78 -19.02
C VAL A 293 4.98 11.32 -19.68
N LEU A 294 4.85 12.32 -20.56
CA LEU A 294 5.99 13.02 -21.16
C LEU A 294 6.65 13.91 -20.09
N PRO A 295 7.99 14.12 -20.12
CA PRO A 295 8.71 14.74 -19.01
C PRO A 295 8.28 16.16 -18.69
N ASP A 296 7.79 16.89 -19.69
CA ASP A 296 7.25 18.25 -19.60
C ASP A 296 5.75 18.29 -19.25
N GLU A 297 5.08 17.14 -19.25
CA GLU A 297 3.66 16.98 -18.92
C GLU A 297 3.43 16.31 -17.56
N LEU A 298 4.49 15.82 -16.92
CA LEU A 298 4.40 15.13 -15.63
C LEU A 298 3.75 16.03 -14.56
N PRO A 299 2.87 15.49 -13.71
CA PRO A 299 2.37 16.15 -12.52
C PRO A 299 3.51 16.76 -11.67
N PRO A 300 3.25 17.84 -10.91
CA PRO A 300 4.27 18.57 -10.18
C PRO A 300 4.96 17.75 -9.07
N ALA A 301 4.28 16.76 -8.49
CA ALA A 301 4.92 15.90 -7.48
C ALA A 301 5.90 14.88 -8.09
N ILE A 302 5.73 14.49 -9.36
CA ILE A 302 6.61 13.53 -10.04
C ILE A 302 7.85 14.26 -10.57
N ASN A 303 9.03 13.72 -10.32
CA ASN A 303 10.34 14.30 -10.59
C ASN A 303 10.38 15.76 -10.12
N PRO A 304 10.26 16.03 -8.80
CA PRO A 304 10.04 17.38 -8.28
C PRO A 304 11.19 18.33 -8.64
N GLY A 305 12.42 17.81 -8.70
CA GLY A 305 13.60 18.58 -9.16
C GLY A 305 13.74 18.70 -10.68
N ARG A 306 12.83 18.08 -11.46
CA ARG A 306 12.88 17.96 -12.93
C ARG A 306 14.27 17.53 -13.43
N HIS A 307 14.90 16.63 -12.69
CA HIS A 307 16.25 16.15 -12.97
C HIS A 307 16.27 15.34 -14.27
N LYS A 308 17.26 15.60 -15.13
CA LYS A 308 17.42 14.91 -16.43
C LYS A 308 17.78 13.43 -16.28
N THR A 309 18.32 13.03 -15.13
CA THR A 309 18.73 11.67 -14.80
C THR A 309 17.72 10.96 -13.90
N TRP A 310 16.53 11.56 -13.70
CA TRP A 310 15.44 10.95 -12.96
C TRP A 310 15.08 9.57 -13.54
N GLY A 311 14.98 8.59 -12.65
CA GLY A 311 14.66 7.21 -13.00
C GLY A 311 13.33 6.76 -12.42
N THR A 312 13.09 7.05 -11.15
CA THR A 312 11.88 6.65 -10.45
C THR A 312 11.56 7.58 -9.28
N ASP A 313 10.27 7.73 -8.97
CA ASP A 313 9.82 8.23 -7.68
C ASP A 313 9.00 7.15 -6.98
N SER A 314 9.26 6.97 -5.69
CA SER A 314 8.50 6.08 -4.81
C SER A 314 7.77 6.92 -3.78
N PHE A 315 6.44 6.87 -3.80
CA PHE A 315 5.58 7.51 -2.80
C PHE A 315 5.04 6.44 -1.86
N GLU A 316 5.33 6.56 -0.57
CA GLU A 316 4.75 5.72 0.47
C GLU A 316 3.58 6.46 1.12
N PHE A 317 2.38 6.05 0.76
CA PHE A 317 1.14 6.45 1.43
C PHE A 317 0.88 5.47 2.56
N PHE A 318 1.30 5.87 3.75
CA PHE A 318 1.07 5.12 4.98
C PHE A 318 -0.41 4.66 5.08
N PRO A 319 -0.70 3.46 5.60
CA PRO A 319 0.28 2.44 6.03
C PRO A 319 0.56 1.35 5.00
N ASN A 320 -0.23 1.23 3.93
CA ASN A 320 -0.29 -0.01 3.16
C ASN A 320 -0.09 0.17 1.65
N TRP A 321 0.35 1.33 1.17
CA TRP A 321 0.36 1.61 -0.26
C TRP A 321 1.57 2.41 -0.71
N THR A 322 2.42 1.76 -1.51
CA THR A 322 3.45 2.45 -2.27
C THR A 322 2.99 2.63 -3.71
N LEU A 323 3.21 3.82 -4.26
CA LEU A 323 2.98 4.14 -5.67
C LEU A 323 4.31 4.57 -6.30
N LEU A 324 4.79 3.78 -7.27
CA LEU A 324 6.08 4.01 -7.93
C LEU A 324 5.88 4.43 -9.38
N PHE A 325 6.47 5.54 -9.77
CA PHE A 325 6.49 6.03 -11.14
C PHE A 325 7.84 5.81 -11.77
N TRP A 326 7.87 5.18 -12.94
CA TRP A 326 9.11 4.94 -13.67
C TRP A 326 9.24 5.92 -14.83
N ALA A 327 10.46 6.42 -15.04
CA ALA A 327 10.76 7.37 -16.11
C ALA A 327 10.24 6.94 -17.49
N PRO A 328 10.21 5.65 -17.88
CA PRO A 328 9.61 5.23 -19.14
C PRO A 328 8.08 5.35 -19.23
N GLY A 329 7.39 5.92 -18.25
CA GLY A 329 5.95 6.23 -18.34
C GLY A 329 5.04 5.05 -18.03
N TRP A 330 5.41 4.26 -17.02
CA TRP A 330 4.57 3.22 -16.42
C TRP A 330 4.66 3.34 -14.89
N TYR A 331 3.71 2.75 -14.17
CA TYR A 331 3.72 2.76 -12.71
C TYR A 331 3.42 1.38 -12.15
N LEU A 332 3.75 1.21 -10.88
CA LEU A 332 3.34 0.04 -10.11
C LEU A 332 2.82 0.48 -8.75
N THR A 333 2.08 -0.42 -8.11
CA THR A 333 1.71 -0.29 -6.71
C THR A 333 2.20 -1.47 -5.92
N TYR A 334 2.58 -1.19 -4.68
CA TYR A 334 2.82 -2.21 -3.66
C TYR A 334 1.77 -2.08 -2.58
N ASN A 335 1.25 -3.22 -2.12
CA ASN A 335 0.35 -3.31 -1.00
C ASN A 335 0.84 -4.30 0.04
N TYR A 336 0.79 -3.85 1.29
CA TYR A 336 1.28 -4.59 2.45
C TYR A 336 0.10 -4.92 3.36
N TRP A 337 -0.22 -6.20 3.44
CA TRP A 337 -1.37 -6.71 4.19
C TRP A 337 -0.88 -7.51 5.39
N PRO A 338 -0.53 -6.87 6.52
CA PRO A 338 -0.02 -7.61 7.67
C PRO A 338 -1.01 -8.65 8.20
N THR A 339 -0.48 -9.86 8.39
CA THR A 339 -1.22 -11.03 8.88
C THR A 339 -0.83 -11.40 10.30
N GLY A 340 0.24 -10.81 10.82
CA GLY A 340 0.77 -10.99 12.16
C GLY A 340 1.92 -10.04 12.44
N VAL A 341 2.57 -10.23 13.60
CA VAL A 341 3.73 -9.42 14.01
C VAL A 341 4.93 -9.62 13.07
N ASP A 342 5.11 -10.82 12.54
CA ASP A 342 6.27 -11.23 11.74
C ASP A 342 5.84 -11.76 10.36
N SER A 343 4.65 -11.38 9.89
CA SER A 343 4.16 -11.84 8.59
C SER A 343 3.18 -10.86 7.95
N HIS A 344 3.22 -10.82 6.62
CA HIS A 344 2.26 -10.10 5.80
C HIS A 344 2.04 -10.80 4.46
N VAL A 345 0.96 -10.41 3.78
CA VAL A 345 0.78 -10.67 2.36
C VAL A 345 1.26 -9.44 1.60
N PHE A 346 2.19 -9.65 0.67
CA PHE A 346 2.67 -8.63 -0.26
C PHE A 346 1.96 -8.80 -1.60
N GLU A 347 1.44 -7.70 -2.13
CA GLU A 347 0.86 -7.62 -3.47
C GLU A 347 1.59 -6.54 -4.27
N ALA A 348 2.02 -6.90 -5.47
CA ALA A 348 2.64 -5.99 -6.43
C ALA A 348 1.84 -5.99 -7.72
N ASP A 349 1.39 -4.82 -8.14
CA ASP A 349 0.59 -4.64 -9.35
C ASP A 349 1.29 -3.65 -10.29
N LEU A 350 1.61 -4.10 -11.50
CA LEU A 350 2.28 -3.30 -12.52
C LEU A 350 1.27 -2.92 -13.60
N TYR A 351 1.28 -1.64 -13.96
CA TYR A 351 0.30 -1.04 -14.85
C TYR A 351 0.98 -0.45 -16.07
N PHE A 352 0.53 -0.87 -17.25
CA PHE A 352 1.02 -0.42 -18.53
C PHE A 352 -0.12 -0.01 -19.44
N VAL A 353 0.19 0.87 -20.39
CA VAL A 353 -0.71 1.11 -21.53
C VAL A 353 -0.84 -0.19 -22.34
N PRO A 354 -2.05 -0.58 -22.77
CA PRO A 354 -2.26 -1.79 -23.56
C PRO A 354 -1.30 -1.90 -24.76
N PRO A 355 -0.61 -3.03 -24.93
CA PRO A 355 0.39 -3.18 -25.98
C PRO A 355 -0.25 -3.20 -27.36
N LYS A 356 0.34 -2.48 -28.32
CA LYS A 356 -0.14 -2.39 -29.71
C LYS A 356 0.34 -3.57 -30.57
N ASN A 357 1.34 -4.30 -30.12
CA ASN A 357 1.93 -5.43 -30.85
C ASN A 357 2.62 -6.42 -29.89
N LEU A 358 2.99 -7.58 -30.43
CA LEU A 358 3.61 -8.66 -29.68
C LEU A 358 4.91 -8.25 -28.99
N ARG A 359 5.76 -7.44 -29.63
CA ARG A 359 7.01 -6.97 -29.01
C ARG A 359 6.72 -6.19 -27.75
N GLN A 360 5.83 -5.19 -27.81
CA GLN A 360 5.45 -4.38 -26.65
C GLN A 360 4.88 -5.21 -25.50
N ARG A 361 4.03 -6.20 -25.82
CA ARG A 361 3.54 -7.14 -24.80
C ARG A 361 4.68 -7.90 -24.14
N LEU A 362 5.61 -8.45 -24.93
CA LEU A 362 6.78 -9.15 -24.40
C LEU A 362 7.72 -8.22 -23.62
N SER A 363 7.82 -6.93 -24.00
CA SER A 363 8.56 -5.91 -23.25
C SER A 363 7.99 -5.74 -21.84
N GLN A 364 6.66 -5.66 -21.73
CA GLN A 364 5.94 -5.54 -20.46
C GLN A 364 6.04 -6.82 -19.63
N GLU A 365 5.90 -8.00 -20.25
CA GLU A 365 6.09 -9.29 -19.58
C GLU A 365 7.53 -9.44 -19.03
N LEU A 366 8.55 -9.03 -19.79
CA LEU A 366 9.94 -9.02 -19.31
C LEU A 366 10.09 -8.09 -18.10
N ALA A 367 9.52 -6.89 -18.15
CA ALA A 367 9.52 -5.97 -17.01
C ALA A 367 8.86 -6.61 -15.78
N ALA A 368 7.67 -7.18 -15.93
CA ALA A 368 6.95 -7.83 -14.83
C ALA A 368 7.74 -8.98 -14.20
N VAL A 369 8.41 -9.81 -15.02
CA VAL A 369 9.26 -10.90 -14.52
C VAL A 369 10.49 -10.35 -13.78
N THR A 370 11.13 -9.31 -14.30
CA THR A 370 12.28 -8.65 -13.64
C THR A 370 11.90 -8.05 -12.29
N PHE A 371 10.76 -7.35 -12.21
CA PHE A 371 10.27 -6.74 -10.97
C PHE A 371 9.89 -7.76 -9.90
N LYS A 372 9.23 -8.84 -10.30
CA LYS A 372 8.98 -9.98 -9.40
C LYS A 372 10.29 -10.51 -8.82
N GLU A 373 11.37 -10.54 -9.60
CA GLU A 373 12.66 -11.04 -9.15
C GLU A 373 13.36 -10.10 -8.16
N TYR A 374 13.16 -8.77 -8.25
CA TYR A 374 13.59 -7.83 -7.21
C TYR A 374 12.84 -8.12 -5.90
N ALA A 375 11.51 -8.14 -5.96
CA ALA A 375 10.68 -8.38 -4.80
C ALA A 375 11.02 -9.70 -4.07
N PHE A 376 11.43 -10.74 -4.81
CA PHE A 376 11.90 -11.98 -4.21
C PHE A 376 13.24 -11.87 -3.47
N GLN A 377 14.17 -11.09 -4.01
CA GLN A 377 15.47 -10.84 -3.36
C GLN A 377 15.25 -10.04 -2.06
N ASP A 378 14.37 -9.04 -2.10
CA ASP A 378 14.01 -8.23 -0.93
C ASP A 378 13.33 -9.09 0.13
N ALA A 379 12.30 -9.85 -0.26
CA ALA A 379 11.57 -10.74 0.64
C ALA A 379 12.49 -11.74 1.34
N ASN A 380 13.39 -12.40 0.60
CA ASN A 380 14.31 -13.37 1.21
C ASN A 380 15.23 -12.70 2.25
N THR A 381 15.78 -11.53 1.90
CA THR A 381 16.69 -10.78 2.79
C THR A 381 15.97 -10.32 4.04
N LEU A 382 14.72 -9.85 3.91
CA LEU A 382 13.94 -9.33 5.01
C LEU A 382 13.37 -10.42 5.93
N GLU A 383 13.05 -11.61 5.41
CA GLU A 383 12.76 -12.77 6.27
C GLU A 383 13.98 -13.12 7.13
N ALA A 384 15.19 -13.06 6.55
CA ALA A 384 16.42 -13.25 7.30
C ALA A 384 16.60 -12.16 8.37
N THR A 385 16.39 -10.89 8.02
CA THR A 385 16.40 -9.77 8.99
C THR A 385 15.43 -10.02 10.14
N GLN A 386 14.17 -10.36 9.85
CA GLN A 386 13.14 -10.68 10.84
C GLN A 386 13.63 -11.76 11.82
N THR A 387 14.27 -12.83 11.32
CA THR A 387 14.80 -13.88 12.19
C THR A 387 15.88 -13.37 13.15
N GLN A 388 16.74 -12.45 12.69
CA GLN A 388 17.86 -11.96 13.49
C GLN A 388 17.41 -10.93 14.52
N ILE A 389 16.57 -9.96 14.14
CA ILE A 389 16.04 -8.98 15.10
C ILE A 389 15.18 -9.67 16.18
N GLY A 390 14.50 -10.77 15.83
CA GLY A 390 13.71 -11.57 16.78
C GLY A 390 14.55 -12.19 17.90
N THR A 391 15.87 -12.36 17.72
CA THR A 391 16.77 -12.86 18.77
C THR A 391 17.02 -11.83 19.88
N ARG A 392 16.84 -10.53 19.56
CA ARG A 392 17.19 -9.40 20.44
C ARG A 392 18.64 -9.40 20.93
N ALA A 393 19.54 -10.11 20.23
CA ALA A 393 20.97 -10.10 20.54
C ALA A 393 21.59 -8.71 20.31
N VAL A 394 21.02 -7.94 19.38
CA VAL A 394 21.30 -6.53 19.12
C VAL A 394 19.96 -5.80 19.03
N THR A 395 19.87 -4.62 19.63
CA THR A 395 18.64 -3.79 19.66
C THR A 395 18.88 -2.37 19.15
N GLU A 396 20.12 -2.03 18.81
CA GLU A 396 20.49 -0.69 18.35
C GLU A 396 21.10 -0.81 16.95
N PHE A 397 20.42 -0.21 15.98
CA PHE A 397 20.79 -0.28 14.56
C PHE A 397 21.05 1.12 14.01
N PRO A 398 22.29 1.43 13.58
CA PRO A 398 22.58 2.72 12.95
C PRO A 398 21.96 2.77 11.55
N LEU A 399 21.24 3.86 11.26
CA LEU A 399 20.77 4.20 9.91
C LEU A 399 21.59 5.36 9.34
N CYS A 400 21.91 5.29 8.06
CA CYS A 400 22.60 6.33 7.31
C CYS A 400 21.66 7.45 6.86
N ASP A 401 22.23 8.51 6.29
CA ASP A 401 21.50 9.71 5.86
C ASP A 401 20.51 9.46 4.69
N GLN A 402 20.56 8.28 4.07
CA GLN A 402 19.66 7.92 2.96
C GLN A 402 18.53 6.98 3.38
N GLU A 403 18.48 6.64 4.68
CA GLU A 403 17.47 5.78 5.28
C GLU A 403 16.52 6.62 6.14
N ILE A 404 16.34 7.90 5.77
CA ILE A 404 15.52 8.84 6.52
C ILE A 404 14.03 8.46 6.50
N LEU A 405 13.55 7.87 5.41
CA LEU A 405 12.16 7.44 5.31
C LEU A 405 11.83 6.27 6.25
N LEU A 406 12.81 5.44 6.59
CA LEU A 406 12.65 4.37 7.59
C LEU A 406 12.39 4.99 8.97
N ARG A 407 13.15 6.04 9.33
CA ARG A 407 12.91 6.79 10.57
C ARG A 407 11.51 7.37 10.61
N HIS A 408 11.07 7.98 9.50
CA HIS A 408 9.75 8.57 9.37
C HIS A 408 8.64 7.53 9.49
N LEU A 409 8.76 6.38 8.81
CA LEU A 409 7.79 5.27 8.87
C LEU A 409 7.58 4.77 10.31
N HIS A 410 8.68 4.42 10.98
CA HIS A 410 8.64 3.88 12.33
C HIS A 410 8.16 4.94 13.36
N MET A 411 8.61 6.19 13.23
CA MET A 411 8.10 7.29 14.05
C MET A 411 6.58 7.48 13.86
N THR A 412 6.10 7.46 12.61
CA THR A 412 4.68 7.62 12.28
C THR A 412 3.85 6.50 12.92
N ALA A 413 4.26 5.24 12.75
CA ALA A 413 3.57 4.10 13.38
C ALA A 413 3.50 4.24 14.91
N HIS A 414 4.60 4.63 15.56
CA HIS A 414 4.63 4.90 17.00
C HIS A 414 3.67 6.01 17.41
N GLN A 415 3.62 7.13 16.68
CA GLN A 415 2.73 8.24 16.98
C GLN A 415 1.25 7.82 16.93
N TYR A 416 0.85 6.99 15.97
CA TYR A 416 -0.51 6.44 15.94
C TYR A 416 -0.81 5.59 17.17
N VAL A 417 0.09 4.66 17.52
CA VAL A 417 -0.07 3.79 18.68
C VAL A 417 -0.10 4.60 19.99
N ASP A 418 0.74 5.61 20.13
CA ASP A 418 0.80 6.45 21.33
C ASP A 418 -0.44 7.35 21.48
N ARG A 419 -0.95 7.93 20.38
CA ARG A 419 -2.23 8.65 20.37
C ARG A 419 -3.38 7.74 20.78
N TYR A 420 -3.40 6.49 20.30
CA TYR A 420 -4.42 5.51 20.68
C TYR A 420 -4.34 5.11 22.16
N LYS A 421 -3.13 4.86 22.70
CA LYS A 421 -2.96 4.60 24.13
C LYS A 421 -3.44 5.78 24.98
N ALA A 422 -3.15 7.01 24.57
CA ALA A 422 -3.60 8.21 25.26
C ALA A 422 -5.13 8.34 25.27
N SER A 423 -5.80 8.01 24.15
CA SER A 423 -7.28 8.05 24.09
C SER A 423 -7.94 6.97 24.97
N LEU A 424 -7.35 5.78 25.07
CA LEU A 424 -7.79 4.74 26.01
C LEU A 424 -7.65 5.20 27.47
N ALA A 425 -6.53 5.82 27.83
CA ALA A 425 -6.30 6.34 29.17
C ALA A 425 -7.32 7.44 29.53
N HIS A 426 -7.62 8.33 28.59
CA HIS A 426 -8.64 9.36 28.77
C HIS A 426 -10.04 8.77 28.98
N THR A 427 -10.43 7.79 28.15
CA THR A 427 -11.74 7.12 28.24
C THR A 427 -11.91 6.38 29.56
N ASN A 428 -10.86 5.68 30.01
CA ASN A 428 -10.86 4.98 31.30
C ASN A 428 -10.93 5.96 32.48
N GLY A 429 -10.25 7.11 32.40
CA GLY A 429 -10.32 8.17 33.41
C GLY A 429 -11.72 8.81 33.53
N VAL A 430 -12.40 9.05 32.39
CA VAL A 430 -13.78 9.55 32.36
C VAL A 430 -14.75 8.52 32.95
N HIS A 431 -14.59 7.23 32.62
CA HIS A 431 -15.42 6.18 33.20
C HIS A 431 -15.22 6.03 34.71
N ALA A 432 -13.99 6.11 35.21
CA ALA A 432 -13.69 6.08 36.64
C ALA A 432 -14.29 7.28 37.40
N ALA A 433 -14.19 8.48 36.84
CA ALA A 433 -14.80 9.68 37.42
C ALA A 433 -16.34 9.60 37.44
N ALA A 434 -16.95 9.05 36.40
CA ALA A 434 -18.40 8.86 36.32
C ALA A 434 -18.94 7.77 37.27
N THR A 435 -18.11 6.78 37.64
CA THR A 435 -18.45 5.80 38.68
C THR A 435 -18.34 6.41 40.08
N ASP A 436 -17.34 7.25 40.34
CA ASP A 436 -17.15 7.92 41.64
C ASP A 436 -18.28 8.92 41.93
N GLU A 437 -18.76 9.68 40.93
CA GLU A 437 -19.92 10.57 41.08
C GLU A 437 -21.25 9.81 41.34
N LYS A 438 -21.39 8.59 40.79
CA LYS A 438 -22.54 7.73 41.05
C LYS A 438 -22.52 7.07 42.43
N GLU A 439 -21.34 6.84 42.99
CA GLU A 439 -21.20 6.36 44.38
C GLU A 439 -21.34 7.51 45.39
N ALA A 440 -20.84 8.71 45.09
CA ALA A 440 -20.98 9.89 45.95
C ALA A 440 -22.44 10.40 46.03
N SER A 441 -23.27 10.15 45.02
CA SER A 441 -24.70 10.50 45.01
C SER A 441 -25.62 9.46 45.66
N ARG A 442 -25.05 8.37 46.20
CA ARG A 442 -25.77 7.29 46.92
C ARG A 442 -25.57 7.32 48.45
N VAL A 443 -24.92 8.36 48.99
CA VAL A 443 -24.70 8.54 50.44
C VAL A 443 -25.63 9.61 51.01
#